data_AF-G1VAT8-F1
#
_entry.id   AF-G1VAT8-F1
#
_cell.length_a   1.000
_cell.length_b   1.000
_cell.length_c   1.000
_cell.angle_alpha   90.00
_cell.angle_beta   90.00
_cell.angle_gamma   90.00
#
_symmetry.space_group_name_H-M   'P 1'
#
loop_
_entity.id
_entity.type
_entity.pdbx_description
1 polymer ?
#
loop_
_entity_poly.entity_id
_entity_poly.type
_entity_poly.pdbx_seq_one_letter_code
_entity_poly.pdbx_strand_id
1 'polypeptide(L)'
;MKKTATMCLIFLIALSIFAASRPQKDIKISPEQKFKLWLNDTIKHINGKYSISSDSTLLTVTDSFSYIVKKGKTTYTTNRNNSEAIQKMLGNAHEPSCLSYRVIAVRRDEFTPSEVDYLKYETYSEFPLIKLIAKDMIIYYNENRANINSAYIINSQLNDTTLVEFSYEGNKVVKRHYKSKRAKNKVSY
;
A
#
# COMPACT_ATOMS: atom_id res chain seq x y z
N MET A 1 13.00 -70.99 10.26
CA MET A 1 12.95 -69.55 10.64
C MET A 1 13.56 -68.59 9.61
N LYS A 2 14.59 -68.97 8.83
CA LYS A 2 15.19 -68.05 7.83
C LYS A 2 14.23 -67.67 6.67
N LYS A 3 13.46 -68.63 6.14
CA LYS A 3 12.54 -68.38 5.01
C LYS A 3 11.39 -67.42 5.34
N THR A 4 10.83 -67.51 6.56
CA THR A 4 9.77 -66.60 7.01
C THR A 4 10.30 -65.18 7.22
N ALA A 5 11.50 -65.03 7.76
CA ALA A 5 12.15 -63.72 7.89
C ALA A 5 12.43 -63.07 6.52
N THR A 6 12.89 -63.85 5.53
CA THR A 6 13.09 -63.36 4.16
C THR A 6 11.78 -62.92 3.50
N MET A 7 10.70 -63.69 3.68
CA MET A 7 9.38 -63.32 3.16
C MET A 7 8.82 -62.06 3.81
N CYS A 8 8.98 -61.90 5.13
CA CYS A 8 8.61 -60.67 5.83
C CYS A 8 9.40 -59.46 5.34
N LEU A 9 10.71 -59.63 5.07
CA LEU A 9 11.56 -58.56 4.54
C LEU A 9 11.08 -58.12 3.16
N ILE A 10 10.82 -59.08 2.25
CA ILE A 10 10.31 -58.79 0.90
C ILE A 10 8.95 -58.08 0.99
N PHE A 11 8.08 -58.53 1.89
CA PHE A 11 6.76 -57.93 2.09
C PHE A 11 6.86 -56.48 2.62
N LEU A 12 7.76 -56.21 3.57
CA LEU A 12 8.00 -54.86 4.08
C LEU A 12 8.59 -53.93 3.03
N ILE A 13 9.49 -54.43 2.17
CA ILE A 13 10.03 -53.67 1.04
C ILE A 13 8.93 -53.38 0.01
N ALA A 14 8.06 -54.34 -0.29
CA ALA A 14 6.93 -54.12 -1.19
C ALA A 14 5.94 -53.10 -0.62
N LEU A 15 5.68 -53.13 0.69
CA LEU A 15 4.82 -52.15 1.39
C LEU A 15 5.42 -50.74 1.39
N SER A 16 6.72 -50.59 1.57
CA SER A 16 7.38 -49.28 1.54
C SER A 16 7.36 -48.67 0.14
N ILE A 17 7.58 -49.47 -0.90
CA ILE A 17 7.46 -49.05 -2.29
C ILE A 17 6.02 -48.66 -2.61
N PHE A 18 5.03 -49.45 -2.16
CA PHE A 18 3.61 -49.14 -2.37
C PHE A 18 3.14 -47.88 -1.62
N ALA A 19 3.67 -47.63 -0.42
CA ALA A 19 3.39 -46.41 0.33
C ALA A 19 4.02 -45.17 -0.34
N ALA A 20 5.22 -45.30 -0.91
CA ALA A 20 5.92 -44.24 -1.65
C ALA A 20 5.36 -44.03 -3.07
N SER A 21 4.72 -45.04 -3.68
CA SER A 21 4.10 -44.95 -5.01
C SER A 21 2.67 -44.43 -4.99
N ARG A 22 2.06 -44.29 -3.80
CA ARG A 22 0.83 -43.50 -3.68
C ARG A 22 1.17 -42.08 -4.10
N PRO A 23 0.51 -41.51 -5.13
CA PRO A 23 0.64 -40.08 -5.38
C PRO A 23 0.31 -39.40 -4.07
N GLN A 24 1.26 -38.61 -3.58
CA GLN A 24 1.06 -37.74 -2.43
C GLN A 24 -0.18 -36.95 -2.78
N LYS A 25 -1.35 -37.31 -2.20
CA LYS A 25 -2.60 -36.56 -2.41
C LYS A 25 -2.20 -35.11 -2.22
N ASP A 26 -2.36 -34.30 -3.26
CA ASP A 26 -1.91 -32.91 -3.31
C ASP A 26 -2.01 -32.31 -1.91
N ILE A 27 -0.86 -32.15 -1.24
CA ILE A 27 -0.86 -31.57 0.10
C ILE A 27 -1.47 -30.20 -0.13
N LYS A 28 -2.71 -30.02 0.33
CA LYS A 28 -3.47 -28.81 0.06
C LYS A 28 -2.77 -27.70 0.83
N ILE A 29 -1.82 -27.05 0.17
CA ILE A 29 -0.97 -26.02 0.77
C ILE A 29 -1.91 -24.93 1.28
N SER A 30 -1.82 -24.62 2.57
CA SER A 30 -2.68 -23.59 3.14
C SER A 30 -2.36 -22.23 2.51
N PRO A 31 -3.31 -21.28 2.45
CA PRO A 31 -3.05 -19.93 1.97
C PRO A 31 -1.85 -19.27 2.68
N GLU A 32 -1.69 -19.52 3.98
CA GLU A 32 -0.54 -19.04 4.75
C GLU A 32 0.79 -19.65 4.29
N GLN A 33 0.82 -20.95 4.02
CA GLN A 33 2.02 -21.60 3.52
C GLN A 33 2.37 -21.10 2.11
N LYS A 34 1.38 -20.93 1.24
CA LYS A 34 1.58 -20.30 -0.08
C LYS A 34 2.12 -18.88 0.06
N PHE A 35 1.56 -18.08 0.97
CA PHE A 35 2.00 -16.72 1.24
C PHE A 35 3.46 -16.68 1.69
N LYS A 36 3.85 -17.54 2.63
CA LYS A 36 5.23 -17.59 3.14
C LYS A 36 6.23 -17.97 2.05
N LEU A 37 5.87 -18.90 1.17
CA LEU A 37 6.69 -19.24 0.00
C LEU A 37 6.82 -18.04 -0.96
N TRP A 38 5.69 -17.45 -1.35
CA TRP A 38 5.65 -16.27 -2.20
C TRP A 38 6.44 -15.09 -1.60
N LEU A 39 6.32 -14.87 -0.29
CA LEU A 39 6.99 -13.80 0.45
C LEU A 39 8.51 -13.95 0.38
N ASN A 40 9.02 -15.17 0.59
CA ASN A 40 10.45 -15.47 0.55
C ASN A 40 11.07 -15.21 -0.84
N ASP A 41 10.31 -15.43 -1.90
CA ASP A 41 10.75 -15.12 -3.27
C ASP A 41 10.63 -13.62 -3.56
N THR A 42 9.55 -12.98 -3.11
CA THR A 42 9.22 -11.58 -3.41
C THR A 42 10.14 -10.58 -2.70
N ILE A 43 10.48 -10.80 -1.43
CA ILE A 43 11.29 -9.85 -0.62
C ILE A 43 12.60 -9.47 -1.32
N LYS A 44 13.23 -10.43 -2.00
CA LYS A 44 14.51 -10.25 -2.71
C LYS A 44 14.42 -9.22 -3.85
N HIS A 45 13.21 -8.95 -4.33
CA HIS A 45 12.93 -8.06 -5.44
C HIS A 45 12.34 -6.70 -4.99
N ILE A 46 12.12 -6.50 -3.69
CA ILE A 46 11.60 -5.23 -3.17
C ILE A 46 12.76 -4.25 -3.00
N ASN A 47 12.80 -3.23 -3.85
CA ASN A 47 13.81 -2.15 -3.81
C ASN A 47 13.46 -1.01 -2.84
N GLY A 48 12.32 -1.09 -2.14
CA GLY A 48 11.77 -0.06 -1.25
C GLY A 48 11.79 -0.43 0.24
N LYS A 49 11.24 0.44 1.09
CA LYS A 49 11.04 0.11 2.50
C LYS A 49 9.90 -0.89 2.61
N TYR A 50 10.07 -1.91 3.45
CA TYR A 50 9.00 -2.84 3.77
C TYR A 50 9.10 -3.31 5.22
N SER A 51 7.99 -3.83 5.74
CA SER A 51 7.93 -4.52 7.03
C SER A 51 7.12 -5.80 6.90
N ILE A 52 7.43 -6.78 7.73
CA ILE A 52 6.74 -8.07 7.78
C ILE A 52 6.24 -8.25 9.21
N SER A 53 5.00 -8.71 9.38
CA SER A 53 4.47 -9.04 10.71
C SER A 53 5.23 -10.21 11.34
N SER A 54 5.18 -10.33 12.68
CA SER A 54 5.90 -11.36 13.42
C SER A 54 5.51 -12.80 13.04
N ASP A 55 4.26 -13.03 12.65
CA ASP A 55 3.72 -14.30 12.16
C ASP A 55 3.97 -14.56 10.65
N SER A 56 4.55 -13.58 9.95
CA SER A 56 4.81 -13.59 8.51
C SER A 56 3.56 -13.77 7.66
N THR A 57 2.42 -13.20 8.10
CA THR A 57 1.15 -13.20 7.36
C THR A 57 0.74 -11.79 6.90
N LEU A 58 1.60 -10.80 7.06
CA LEU A 58 1.42 -9.46 6.51
C LEU A 58 2.75 -8.96 5.99
N LEU A 59 2.79 -8.59 4.72
CA LEU A 59 3.86 -7.79 4.13
C LEU A 59 3.31 -6.39 3.88
N THR A 60 3.98 -5.39 4.41
CA THR A 60 3.69 -3.98 4.11
C THR A 60 4.85 -3.41 3.32
N VAL A 61 4.61 -2.96 2.09
CA VAL A 61 5.59 -2.22 1.29
C VAL A 61 5.24 -0.74 1.34
N THR A 62 6.21 0.08 1.73
CA THR A 62 6.08 1.53 1.78
C THR A 62 7.03 2.16 0.77
N ASP A 63 6.47 2.92 -0.16
CA ASP A 63 7.24 3.71 -1.10
C ASP A 63 6.89 5.19 -0.98
N SER A 64 7.86 6.06 -1.24
CA SER A 64 7.70 7.50 -1.12
C SER A 64 8.08 8.20 -2.41
N PHE A 65 7.19 9.06 -2.88
CA PHE A 65 7.33 9.77 -4.14
C PHE A 65 7.33 11.26 -3.90
N SER A 66 8.10 11.99 -4.70
CA SER A 66 7.97 13.45 -4.71
C SER A 66 8.13 14.05 -6.10
N TYR A 67 7.42 15.15 -6.33
CA TYR A 67 7.61 15.98 -7.51
C TYR A 67 7.45 17.44 -7.15
N ILE A 68 8.03 18.30 -7.98
CA ILE A 68 8.00 19.74 -7.81
C ILE A 68 7.34 20.34 -9.04
N VAL A 69 6.36 21.22 -8.83
CA VAL A 69 5.79 22.05 -9.87
C VAL A 69 6.33 23.46 -9.70
N LYS A 70 6.87 24.04 -10.77
CA LYS A 70 7.33 25.44 -10.81
C LYS A 70 6.81 26.10 -12.08
N LYS A 71 6.00 27.14 -11.93
CA LYS A 71 5.38 27.92 -13.01
C LYS A 71 4.72 27.00 -14.06
N GLY A 72 3.96 26.01 -13.60
CA GLY A 72 3.27 25.03 -14.46
C GLY A 72 4.16 23.94 -15.07
N LYS A 73 5.46 23.91 -14.78
CA LYS A 73 6.38 22.84 -15.21
C LYS A 73 6.63 21.85 -14.08
N THR A 74 6.38 20.57 -14.33
CA THR A 74 6.60 19.48 -13.37
C THR A 74 8.00 18.89 -13.52
N THR A 75 8.72 18.74 -12.41
CA THR A 75 9.98 18.01 -12.32
C THR A 75 9.80 16.83 -11.37
N TYR A 76 9.96 15.62 -11.90
CA TYR A 76 9.82 14.38 -11.15
C TYR A 76 11.13 14.05 -10.43
N THR A 77 11.06 13.74 -9.13
CA THR A 77 12.25 13.28 -8.38
C THR A 77 12.31 11.76 -8.25
N THR A 78 11.18 11.09 -8.52
CA THR A 78 10.97 9.64 -8.39
C THR A 78 10.15 9.14 -9.59
N ASN A 79 9.78 7.85 -9.60
CA ASN A 79 9.01 7.20 -10.66
C ASN A 79 7.88 8.10 -11.24
N ARG A 80 7.93 8.31 -12.56
CA ARG A 80 7.02 9.17 -13.32
C ARG A 80 5.57 8.67 -13.28
N ASN A 81 5.35 7.36 -13.41
CA ASN A 81 4.00 6.78 -13.51
C ASN A 81 3.18 7.06 -12.23
N ASN A 82 3.80 6.90 -11.06
CA ASN A 82 3.14 7.18 -9.78
C ASN A 82 2.86 8.67 -9.61
N SER A 83 3.75 9.53 -10.10
CA SER A 83 3.55 10.98 -10.07
C SER A 83 2.41 11.43 -10.99
N GLU A 84 2.23 10.80 -12.15
CA GLU A 84 1.10 11.04 -13.05
C GLU A 84 -0.23 10.55 -12.44
N ALA A 85 -0.22 9.41 -11.76
CA ALA A 85 -1.39 8.92 -11.02
C ALA A 85 -1.83 9.89 -9.91
N ILE A 86 -0.88 10.39 -9.10
CA ILE A 86 -1.16 11.39 -8.05
C ILE A 86 -1.71 12.70 -8.63
N GLN A 87 -1.12 13.20 -9.74
CA GLN A 87 -1.63 14.39 -10.43
C GLN A 87 -3.09 14.20 -10.88
N LYS A 88 -3.41 13.03 -11.46
CA LYS A 88 -4.78 12.70 -11.86
C LYS A 88 -5.76 12.69 -10.67
N MET A 89 -5.34 12.12 -9.53
CA MET A 89 -6.15 12.12 -8.30
C MET A 89 -6.38 13.54 -7.75
N LEU A 90 -5.32 14.35 -7.67
CA LEU A 90 -5.38 15.72 -7.18
C LEU A 90 -6.19 16.65 -8.09
N GLY A 91 -6.24 16.38 -9.40
CA GLY A 91 -7.02 17.17 -10.35
C GLY A 91 -8.49 17.36 -9.94
N ASN A 92 -9.14 16.30 -9.43
CA ASN A 92 -10.53 16.36 -8.96
C ASN A 92 -10.66 17.01 -7.58
N ALA A 93 -9.68 16.82 -6.70
CA ALA A 93 -9.69 17.38 -5.34
C ALA A 93 -9.28 18.87 -5.29
N HIS A 94 -8.80 19.42 -6.41
CA HIS A 94 -8.17 20.74 -6.61
C HIS A 94 -6.64 20.66 -6.46
N GLU A 95 -5.93 20.80 -7.58
CA GLU A 95 -4.55 21.29 -7.51
C GLU A 95 -4.59 22.73 -6.99
N PRO A 96 -3.73 23.09 -6.02
CA PRO A 96 -3.76 24.40 -5.43
C PRO A 96 -3.41 25.46 -6.49
N SER A 97 -4.09 26.61 -6.42
CA SER A 97 -3.89 27.76 -7.32
C SER A 97 -2.48 28.36 -7.31
N CYS A 98 -1.59 27.84 -6.45
CA CYS A 98 -0.20 28.29 -6.38
C CYS A 98 0.61 27.81 -7.59
N LEU A 99 1.30 28.75 -8.23
CA LEU A 99 2.18 28.50 -9.38
C LEU A 99 3.39 27.62 -9.05
N SER A 100 3.70 27.38 -7.77
CA SER A 100 4.83 26.53 -7.38
C SER A 100 4.55 25.80 -6.07
N TYR A 101 4.72 24.49 -6.10
CA TYR A 101 4.48 23.61 -4.96
C TYR A 101 5.31 22.33 -5.07
N ARG A 102 5.50 21.65 -3.94
CA ARG A 102 6.08 20.31 -3.85
C ARG A 102 5.01 19.34 -3.38
N VAL A 103 4.94 18.18 -4.01
CA VAL A 103 4.11 17.06 -3.55
C VAL A 103 5.01 15.96 -3.04
N ILE A 104 4.64 15.38 -1.89
CA ILE A 104 5.24 14.21 -1.29
C ILE A 104 4.10 13.23 -1.03
N ALA A 105 4.14 12.04 -1.62
CA ALA A 105 3.13 11.02 -1.42
C ALA A 105 3.79 9.74 -0.90
N VAL A 106 3.10 9.06 0.01
CA VAL A 106 3.55 7.77 0.54
C VAL A 106 2.53 6.72 0.11
N ARG A 107 2.99 5.72 -0.64
CA ARG A 107 2.20 4.53 -0.99
C ARG A 107 2.42 3.47 0.07
N ARG A 108 1.36 2.78 0.47
CA ARG A 108 1.42 1.67 1.42
C ARG A 108 0.61 0.51 0.87
N ASP A 109 1.32 -0.51 0.42
CA ASP A 109 0.71 -1.73 -0.09
C ASP A 109 0.77 -2.79 1.02
N GLU A 110 -0.36 -3.40 1.35
CA GLU A 110 -0.46 -4.48 2.33
C GLU A 110 -0.87 -5.77 1.62
N PHE A 111 -0.15 -6.85 1.93
CA PHE A 111 -0.39 -8.16 1.33
C PHE A 111 -0.62 -9.19 2.42
N THR A 112 -1.69 -9.96 2.27
CA THR A 112 -2.12 -11.01 3.21
C THR A 112 -2.26 -12.37 2.53
N PRO A 113 -2.29 -13.48 3.29
CA PRO A 113 -2.50 -14.82 2.75
C PRO A 113 -3.74 -15.00 1.88
N SER A 114 -4.80 -14.22 2.13
CA SER A 114 -6.04 -14.29 1.36
C SER A 114 -5.89 -13.80 -0.08
N GLU A 115 -4.86 -13.00 -0.35
CA GLU A 115 -4.69 -12.32 -1.63
C GLU A 115 -3.74 -13.04 -2.58
N VAL A 116 -2.93 -14.00 -2.08
CA VAL A 116 -1.85 -14.68 -2.85
C VAL A 116 -2.33 -15.23 -4.18
N ASP A 117 -3.47 -15.92 -4.17
CA ASP A 117 -4.02 -16.55 -5.37
C ASP A 117 -4.56 -15.51 -6.38
N TYR A 118 -4.67 -14.24 -5.98
CA TYR A 118 -5.19 -13.11 -6.75
C TYR A 118 -4.18 -11.97 -6.96
N LEU A 119 -2.92 -12.12 -6.54
CA LEU A 119 -1.87 -11.11 -6.70
C LEU A 119 -1.51 -10.94 -8.18
N LYS A 120 -2.37 -10.22 -8.93
CA LYS A 120 -2.00 -9.56 -10.16
C LYS A 120 -1.29 -8.27 -9.76
N TYR A 121 -0.01 -8.17 -10.08
CA TYR A 121 0.89 -7.04 -9.79
C TYR A 121 0.40 -5.65 -10.27
N GLU A 122 -0.80 -5.51 -10.85
CA GLU A 122 -1.18 -4.35 -11.68
C GLU A 122 -2.23 -3.41 -11.09
N THR A 123 -2.83 -3.64 -9.92
CA THR A 123 -3.98 -2.78 -9.52
C THR A 123 -4.04 -2.42 -8.03
N TYR A 124 -2.96 -1.99 -7.41
CA TYR A 124 -3.07 -1.26 -6.13
C TYR A 124 -2.12 -0.07 -6.10
N SER A 125 -2.69 1.13 -6.06
CA SER A 125 -2.00 2.41 -5.95
C SER A 125 -2.73 3.25 -4.90
N GLU A 126 -2.74 2.75 -3.67
CA GLU A 126 -3.32 3.47 -2.52
C GLU A 126 -2.22 4.31 -1.85
N PHE A 127 -2.46 5.62 -1.80
CA PHE A 127 -1.61 6.61 -1.15
C PHE A 127 -2.26 7.06 0.16
N PRO A 128 -2.03 6.39 1.31
CA PRO A 128 -2.66 6.78 2.57
C PRO A 128 -2.41 8.23 2.98
N LEU A 129 -1.35 8.87 2.46
CA LEU A 129 -1.09 10.29 2.70
C LEU A 129 -0.41 10.95 1.50
N ILE A 130 -1.03 12.03 1.01
CA ILE A 130 -0.42 12.94 0.04
C ILE A 130 -0.26 14.30 0.71
N LYS A 131 0.99 14.72 0.90
CA LYS A 131 1.35 16.04 1.45
C LYS A 131 1.74 16.99 0.32
N LEU A 132 1.05 18.11 0.25
CA LEU A 132 1.40 19.22 -0.63
C LEU A 132 1.96 20.38 0.20
N ILE A 133 3.08 20.94 -0.26
CA ILE A 133 3.78 22.05 0.38
C ILE A 133 3.85 23.19 -0.63
N ALA A 134 3.16 24.29 -0.32
CA ALA A 134 3.23 25.56 -1.01
C ALA A 134 3.66 26.63 0.01
N LYS A 135 4.22 27.74 -0.47
CA LYS A 135 4.87 28.80 0.32
C LYS A 135 4.36 28.95 1.76
N ASP A 136 3.10 29.36 1.93
CA ASP A 136 2.46 29.63 3.22
C ASP A 136 1.36 28.59 3.56
N MET A 137 1.33 27.46 2.85
CA MET A 137 0.25 26.49 2.92
C MET A 137 0.75 25.05 2.84
N ILE A 138 0.31 24.22 3.79
CA ILE A 138 0.54 22.78 3.75
C ILE A 138 -0.83 22.09 3.68
N ILE A 139 -0.98 21.17 2.74
CA ILE A 139 -2.22 20.39 2.59
C ILE A 139 -1.89 18.92 2.78
N TYR A 140 -2.64 18.24 3.64
CA TYR A 140 -2.59 16.79 3.82
C TYR A 140 -3.87 16.18 3.27
N TYR A 141 -3.78 15.50 2.14
CA TYR A 141 -4.87 14.73 1.58
C TYR A 141 -4.85 13.30 2.14
N ASN A 142 -6.02 12.84 2.54
CA ASN A 142 -6.29 11.46 2.90
C ASN A 142 -7.05 10.81 1.73
N GLU A 143 -6.43 9.79 1.14
CA GLU A 143 -6.94 9.06 -0.01
C GLU A 143 -7.32 7.63 0.41
N ASN A 144 -8.39 7.12 -0.20
CA ASN A 144 -8.84 5.75 -0.04
C ASN A 144 -9.43 5.26 -1.37
N ARG A 145 -8.91 4.14 -1.90
CA ARG A 145 -9.41 3.47 -3.12
C ARG A 145 -9.64 4.40 -4.30
N ALA A 146 -8.60 5.16 -4.62
CA ALA A 146 -8.47 6.15 -5.69
C ALA A 146 -9.22 7.48 -5.52
N ASN A 147 -9.86 7.72 -4.37
CA ASN A 147 -10.58 8.97 -4.10
C ASN A 147 -10.01 9.69 -2.89
N ILE A 148 -9.94 11.02 -2.98
CA ILE A 148 -9.54 11.87 -1.86
C ILE A 148 -10.77 12.09 -0.99
N ASN A 149 -10.79 11.54 0.22
CA ASN A 149 -11.95 11.66 1.11
C ASN A 149 -11.93 12.95 1.90
N SER A 150 -10.73 13.41 2.29
CA SER A 150 -10.58 14.63 3.08
C SER A 150 -9.23 15.30 2.85
N ALA A 151 -9.16 16.60 3.13
CA ALA A 151 -7.93 17.37 3.15
C ALA A 151 -7.84 18.24 4.39
N TYR A 152 -6.69 18.23 5.07
CA TYR A 152 -6.35 19.20 6.10
C TYR A 152 -5.44 20.27 5.51
N ILE A 153 -5.94 21.50 5.44
CA ILE A 153 -5.23 22.67 4.91
C ILE A 153 -4.77 23.51 6.10
N ILE A 154 -3.47 23.72 6.22
CA ILE A 154 -2.84 24.57 7.23
C ILE A 154 -2.28 25.79 6.51
N ASN A 155 -2.78 26.99 6.82
CA ASN A 155 -2.25 28.24 6.30
C ASN A 155 -1.46 28.96 7.40
N SER A 156 -0.15 29.10 7.22
CA SER A 156 0.72 29.75 8.20
C SER A 156 0.52 31.27 8.23
N GLN A 157 0.20 31.89 7.10
CA GLN A 157 -0.04 33.34 7.00
C GLN A 157 -1.33 33.74 7.74
N LEU A 158 -2.39 32.94 7.63
CA LEU A 158 -3.67 33.19 8.28
C LEU A 158 -3.76 32.58 9.69
N ASN A 159 -2.76 31.77 10.07
CA ASN A 159 -2.76 30.95 11.28
C ASN A 159 -4.08 30.16 11.45
N ASP A 160 -4.52 29.55 10.35
CA ASP A 160 -5.78 28.81 10.29
C ASP A 160 -5.57 27.35 9.88
N THR A 161 -6.56 26.52 10.20
CA THR A 161 -6.62 25.14 9.74
C THR A 161 -8.04 24.85 9.26
N THR A 162 -8.15 24.35 8.04
CA THR A 162 -9.41 24.00 7.40
C THR A 162 -9.41 22.51 7.09
N LEU A 163 -10.41 21.79 7.57
CA LEU A 163 -10.74 20.45 7.09
C LEU A 163 -11.69 20.60 5.90
N VAL A 164 -11.40 19.90 4.81
CA VAL A 164 -12.29 19.79 3.66
C VAL A 164 -12.67 18.32 3.52
N GLU A 165 -13.96 18.03 3.49
CA GLU A 165 -14.47 16.70 3.18
C GLU A 165 -15.01 16.67 1.74
N PHE A 166 -14.72 15.58 1.04
CA PHE A 166 -15.13 15.37 -0.34
C PHE A 166 -16.15 14.23 -0.39
N SER A 167 -17.20 14.45 -1.18
CA SER A 167 -18.22 13.45 -1.48
C SER A 167 -18.41 13.38 -2.99
N TYR A 168 -18.65 12.16 -3.48
CA TYR A 168 -18.65 11.85 -4.91
C TYR A 168 -20.05 11.38 -5.32
N GLU A 169 -20.73 12.17 -6.14
CA GLU A 169 -22.06 11.87 -6.69
C GLU A 169 -21.93 11.67 -8.21
N GLY A 170 -21.61 10.45 -8.62
CA GLY A 170 -21.22 10.16 -10.00
C GLY A 170 -19.96 10.93 -10.39
N ASN A 171 -20.05 11.78 -11.43
CA ASN A 171 -18.93 12.62 -11.88
C ASN A 171 -18.80 13.94 -11.11
N LYS A 172 -19.70 14.23 -10.15
CA LYS A 172 -19.67 15.47 -9.37
C LYS A 172 -18.92 15.26 -8.06
N VAL A 173 -18.08 16.24 -7.72
CA VAL A 173 -17.35 16.30 -6.44
C VAL A 173 -17.95 17.43 -5.61
N VAL A 174 -18.55 17.09 -4.47
CA VAL A 174 -19.11 18.04 -3.50
C VAL A 174 -18.13 18.20 -2.35
N LYS A 175 -17.80 19.45 -2.01
CA LYS A 175 -16.79 19.81 -1.00
C LYS A 175 -17.44 20.53 0.18
N ARG A 176 -17.21 20.04 1.40
CA ARG A 176 -17.64 20.70 2.63
C ARG A 176 -16.43 21.23 3.39
N HIS A 177 -16.47 22.50 3.77
CA HIS A 177 -15.35 23.17 4.43
C HIS A 177 -15.68 23.40 5.91
N TYR A 178 -14.82 22.88 6.77
CA TYR A 178 -14.89 23.01 8.21
C TYR A 178 -13.68 23.82 8.68
N LYS A 179 -13.90 25.11 8.98
CA LYS A 179 -12.83 26.00 9.45
C LYS A 179 -12.72 25.92 10.97
N SER A 180 -11.54 25.57 11.45
CA SER A 180 -11.16 25.74 12.84
C SER A 180 -10.30 27.00 12.96
N LYS A 181 -10.82 28.04 13.62
CA LYS A 181 -9.95 29.12 14.10
C LYS A 181 -9.22 28.57 15.31
N ARG A 182 -7.93 28.24 15.17
CA ARG A 182 -7.06 27.97 16.32
C ARG A 182 -6.75 29.29 17.04
N ALA A 183 -7.78 29.97 17.53
CA ALA A 183 -7.63 31.13 18.38
C ALA A 183 -7.33 30.64 19.80
N LYS A 184 -6.09 30.84 20.25
CA LYS A 184 -5.66 30.83 21.66
C LYS A 184 -5.96 29.55 22.45
N ASN A 185 -5.17 28.50 22.26
CA ASN A 185 -4.69 27.75 23.42
C ASN A 185 -3.16 27.87 23.43
N LYS A 186 -2.68 29.02 23.95
CA LYS A 186 -1.35 29.07 24.56
C LYS A 186 -1.43 28.06 25.71
N VAL A 187 -0.91 26.86 25.50
CA VAL A 187 -0.44 26.05 26.63
C VAL A 187 0.78 26.78 27.14
N SER A 188 0.60 27.56 28.19
CA SER A 188 1.68 28.03 29.04
C SER A 188 2.26 26.81 29.75
N TYR A 189 3.50 26.46 29.40
CA TYR A 189 4.40 25.76 30.30
C TYR A 189 5.21 26.81 31.06
#